data_AF-A0A8W8L0V1-F1
#
_entry.id   AF-A0A8W8L0V1-F1
#
_cell.length_a   1.000
_cell.length_b   1.000
_cell.length_c   1.000
_cell.angle_alpha   90.00
_cell.angle_beta   90.00
_cell.angle_gamma   90.00
#
_symmetry.space_group_name_H-M   'P 1'
#
loop_
_entity.id
_entity.type
_entity.pdbx_description
1 polymer ?
#
loop_
_entity_poly.entity_id
_entity_poly.type
_entity_poly.pdbx_seq_one_letter_code
_entity_poly.pdbx_strand_id
1 'polypeptide(L)'
;VTTTDDPIIRQLAKSSGNVFATDAILATLMCCTRSVYSWDIIVQRVGNKLFFDKRDDSEFDLLSVSETATEPPQDEGNSINSPRNLALEATFINHNFSQQVLRMGDEKYSFEKSNPFVQNDEVSNIASVGYRYRKFILGNDIELICRCEHDAVLMGPNGELQFINIKTLNEWDSRYSGGVDWRSRLDNQRGAVLATELKNNSCKLAKWTVCSLLAGSDQIKFGYVSRVHHRDTSKHVILGTQQFKPTEFANQINLNMENAWGVLRCIVDTCMKLKEGKYLIMKDPNKPVMRIYDIPDDTFESEDDDDDEDDEDDEDDEESSDDDDGKK
;
A
#
# COMPACT_ATOMS: atom_id res chain seq x y z
N VAL A 1 6.30 4.89 -4.12
CA VAL A 1 5.56 5.69 -5.12
C VAL A 1 4.14 5.94 -4.62
N THR A 2 3.88 7.17 -4.20
CA THR A 2 2.54 7.64 -3.83
C THR A 2 1.66 7.85 -5.08
N THR A 3 0.48 8.44 -4.95
CA THR A 3 -0.50 8.63 -6.02
C THR A 3 -0.07 9.69 -7.02
N THR A 4 0.43 10.85 -6.56
CA THR A 4 0.84 11.97 -7.43
C THR A 4 2.09 11.68 -8.26
N ASP A 5 3.02 10.89 -7.72
CA ASP A 5 4.26 10.53 -8.43
C ASP A 5 4.03 9.51 -9.54
N ASP A 6 2.90 8.80 -9.48
CA ASP A 6 2.58 7.75 -10.43
C ASP A 6 2.28 8.34 -11.82
N PRO A 7 3.12 8.05 -12.84
CA PRO A 7 2.97 8.64 -14.16
C PRO A 7 1.69 8.18 -14.87
N ILE A 8 1.19 6.97 -14.56
CA ILE A 8 -0.05 6.45 -15.14
C ILE A 8 -1.25 7.15 -14.51
N ILE A 9 -1.24 7.38 -13.19
CA ILE A 9 -2.30 8.16 -12.54
C ILE A 9 -2.30 9.60 -13.06
N ARG A 10 -1.14 10.25 -13.22
CA ARG A 10 -1.04 11.59 -13.83
C ARG A 10 -1.62 11.62 -15.24
N GLN A 11 -1.38 10.60 -16.05
CA GLN A 11 -1.98 10.47 -17.38
C GLN A 11 -3.50 10.27 -17.31
N LEU A 12 -3.97 9.36 -16.45
CA LEU A 12 -5.39 9.08 -16.28
C LEU A 12 -6.14 10.31 -15.76
N ALA A 13 -5.55 11.07 -14.85
CA ALA A 13 -6.12 12.30 -14.32
C ALA A 13 -6.43 13.33 -15.41
N LYS A 14 -5.75 13.32 -16.57
CA LYS A 14 -6.07 14.21 -17.69
C LYS A 14 -7.35 13.80 -18.45
N SER A 15 -7.81 12.55 -18.32
CA SER A 15 -8.84 11.96 -19.18
C SER A 15 -10.02 11.28 -18.46
N SER A 16 -9.85 10.73 -17.26
CA SER A 16 -10.90 10.02 -16.51
C SER A 16 -10.66 10.07 -15.01
N GLY A 17 -11.74 10.01 -14.23
CA GLY A 17 -11.67 10.01 -12.78
C GLY A 17 -11.67 11.41 -12.18
N ASN A 18 -12.10 11.47 -10.93
CA ASN A 18 -11.99 12.66 -10.08
C ASN A 18 -11.53 12.35 -8.66
N VAL A 19 -11.31 11.07 -8.34
CA VAL A 19 -10.64 10.64 -7.11
C VAL A 19 -9.55 9.66 -7.48
N PHE A 20 -8.35 9.89 -6.98
CA PHE A 20 -7.16 9.07 -7.29
C PHE A 20 -6.49 8.62 -6.01
N ALA A 21 -6.15 7.34 -5.93
CA ALA A 21 -5.47 6.75 -4.79
C ALA A 21 -4.75 5.45 -5.18
N THR A 22 -3.90 4.96 -4.27
CA THR A 22 -3.40 3.58 -4.29
C THR A 22 -4.26 2.68 -3.40
N ASP A 23 -4.23 1.37 -3.64
CA ASP A 23 -4.96 0.39 -2.84
C ASP A 23 -4.56 0.40 -1.36
N ALA A 24 -3.28 0.63 -1.03
CA ALA A 24 -2.79 0.76 0.34
C ALA A 24 -3.42 1.94 1.09
N ILE A 25 -3.55 3.09 0.41
CA ILE A 25 -4.20 4.30 0.93
C ILE A 25 -5.70 4.05 1.13
N LEU A 26 -6.37 3.51 0.11
CA LEU A 26 -7.79 3.18 0.21
C LEU A 26 -8.08 2.15 1.30
N ALA A 27 -7.26 1.11 1.43
CA ALA A 27 -7.41 0.10 2.45
C ALA A 27 -7.29 0.68 3.86
N THR A 28 -6.40 1.66 4.07
CA THR A 28 -6.25 2.37 5.34
C THR A 28 -7.51 3.20 5.67
N LEU A 29 -8.05 3.94 4.69
CA LEU A 29 -9.30 4.69 4.87
C LEU A 29 -10.50 3.77 5.12
N MET A 30 -10.63 2.70 4.33
CA MET A 30 -11.72 1.73 4.41
C MET A 30 -11.73 0.93 5.73
N CYS A 31 -10.54 0.67 6.29
CA CYS A 31 -10.37 -0.10 7.53
C CYS A 31 -10.11 0.77 8.76
N CYS A 32 -10.32 2.08 8.68
CA CYS A 32 -9.95 3.01 9.75
C CYS A 32 -10.54 2.67 11.13
N THR A 33 -11.72 2.06 11.16
CA THR A 33 -12.42 1.65 12.39
C THR A 33 -11.73 0.53 13.16
N ARG A 34 -10.79 -0.17 12.52
CA ARG A 34 -9.97 -1.22 13.15
C ARG A 34 -8.60 -0.74 13.58
N SER A 35 -8.18 0.44 13.14
CA SER A 35 -6.87 1.01 13.47
C SER A 35 -6.83 1.54 14.90
N VAL A 36 -5.77 1.19 15.61
CA VAL A 36 -5.45 1.71 16.95
C VAL A 36 -4.35 2.74 16.83
N TYR A 37 -3.26 2.39 16.13
CA TYR A 37 -2.13 3.28 15.92
C TYR A 37 -2.50 4.48 15.04
N SER A 38 -1.79 5.58 15.27
CA SER A 38 -1.92 6.79 14.46
C SER A 38 -1.40 6.53 13.06
N TRP A 39 -2.05 7.16 12.10
CA TRP A 39 -1.61 7.24 10.71
C TRP A 39 -2.16 8.54 10.13
N ASP A 40 -1.55 9.01 9.07
CA ASP A 40 -1.96 10.19 8.34
C ASP A 40 -1.92 9.97 6.83
N ILE A 41 -2.81 10.66 6.11
CA ILE A 41 -2.96 10.63 4.65
C ILE A 41 -3.15 12.06 4.18
N ILE A 42 -2.35 12.48 3.21
CA ILE A 42 -2.48 13.78 2.56
C ILE A 42 -3.63 13.71 1.55
N VAL A 43 -4.42 14.77 1.48
CA VAL A 43 -5.43 14.95 0.44
C VAL A 43 -5.17 16.27 -0.26
N GLN A 44 -4.88 16.22 -1.54
CA GLN A 44 -4.76 17.40 -2.37
C GLN A 44 -6.01 17.57 -3.22
N ARG A 45 -6.64 18.74 -3.11
CA ARG A 45 -7.78 19.10 -3.95
C ARG A 45 -7.37 20.14 -4.98
N VAL A 46 -7.48 19.76 -6.25
CA VAL A 46 -7.20 20.64 -7.40
C VAL A 46 -8.44 20.63 -8.32
N GLY A 47 -9.11 21.76 -8.44
CA GLY A 47 -10.41 21.84 -9.11
C GLY A 47 -11.44 20.89 -8.50
N ASN A 48 -11.98 20.02 -9.36
CA ASN A 48 -12.93 18.96 -9.00
C ASN A 48 -12.25 17.59 -8.78
N LYS A 49 -10.93 17.55 -8.56
CA LYS A 49 -10.18 16.30 -8.38
C LYS A 49 -9.60 16.20 -6.97
N LEU A 50 -9.60 15.00 -6.43
CA LEU A 50 -8.94 14.64 -5.18
C LEU A 50 -7.83 13.63 -5.45
N PHE A 51 -6.65 13.91 -4.90
CA PHE A 51 -5.52 12.99 -4.85
C PHE A 51 -5.27 12.65 -3.39
N PHE A 52 -5.26 11.35 -3.09
CA PHE A 52 -4.93 10.86 -1.75
C PHE A 52 -3.51 10.30 -1.78
N ASP A 53 -2.64 10.89 -0.97
CA ASP A 53 -1.21 10.61 -0.94
C ASP A 53 -0.75 10.18 0.45
N LYS A 54 0.37 9.45 0.49
CA LYS A 54 1.11 9.19 1.71
C LYS A 54 2.35 10.07 1.73
N ARG A 55 2.86 10.37 2.93
CA ARG A 55 4.16 11.02 3.08
C ARG A 55 5.29 10.02 2.85
N ASP A 56 6.30 10.42 2.10
CA ASP A 56 7.45 9.55 1.81
C ASP A 56 8.34 9.27 3.03
N ASP A 57 8.40 10.22 3.97
CA ASP A 57 9.17 10.10 5.22
C ASP A 57 8.43 9.34 6.35
N SER A 58 7.21 8.88 6.08
CA SER A 58 6.36 8.23 7.09
C SER A 58 6.57 6.72 7.20
N GLU A 59 6.13 6.16 8.33
CA GLU A 59 6.09 4.70 8.54
C GLU A 59 4.84 4.04 7.91
N PHE A 60 4.17 4.70 6.95
CA PHE A 60 2.89 4.24 6.41
C PHE A 60 2.93 2.82 5.84
N ASP A 61 4.05 2.45 5.20
CA ASP A 61 4.24 1.14 4.58
C ASP A 61 4.65 0.04 5.59
N LEU A 62 5.00 0.42 6.83
CA LEU A 62 5.38 -0.56 7.84
C LEU A 62 4.17 -1.36 8.32
N LEU A 63 4.37 -2.67 8.42
CA LEU A 63 3.33 -3.60 8.87
C LEU A 63 3.27 -3.63 10.40
N SER A 64 2.20 -3.11 10.98
CA SER A 64 1.98 -3.20 12.43
C SER A 64 1.94 -4.66 12.92
N VAL A 65 2.42 -4.89 14.15
CA VAL A 65 2.46 -6.21 14.78
C VAL A 65 1.74 -6.16 16.12
N SER A 66 0.75 -7.04 16.29
CA SER A 66 -0.04 -7.15 17.52
C SER A 66 -0.75 -5.85 17.92
N GLU A 67 -1.04 -4.97 16.96
CA GLU A 67 -1.66 -3.65 17.16
C GLU A 67 -3.02 -3.73 17.88
N THR A 68 -3.83 -4.73 17.55
CA THR A 68 -5.19 -4.90 18.10
C THR A 68 -5.24 -5.98 19.17
N ALA A 69 -4.08 -6.43 19.65
CA ALA A 69 -4.00 -7.34 20.78
C ALA A 69 -4.61 -6.70 22.04
N THR A 70 -5.01 -7.53 23.00
CA THR A 70 -5.50 -7.03 24.30
C THR A 70 -4.43 -6.18 25.00
N GLU A 71 -3.15 -6.54 24.82
CA GLU A 71 -2.00 -5.81 25.32
C GLU A 71 -1.01 -5.61 24.16
N PRO A 72 -1.12 -4.53 23.37
CA PRO A 72 -0.18 -4.26 22.28
C PRO A 72 1.26 -4.15 22.80
N PRO A 73 2.31 -4.42 21.98
CA PRO A 73 3.70 -4.27 22.41
C PRO A 73 3.97 -2.86 22.96
N GLN A 74 4.60 -2.77 24.13
CA GLN A 74 4.94 -1.49 24.79
C GLN A 74 6.44 -1.30 25.03
N ASP A 75 7.27 -2.24 24.58
CA ASP A 75 8.71 -2.15 24.71
C ASP A 75 9.25 -0.87 24.04
N GLU A 76 10.15 -0.16 24.73
CA GLU A 76 10.72 1.10 24.26
C GLU A 76 12.18 0.96 23.79
N GLY A 77 12.65 2.00 23.09
CA GLY A 77 14.04 2.16 22.70
C GLY A 77 14.57 1.04 21.80
N ASN A 78 15.73 0.50 22.17
CA ASN A 78 16.47 -0.50 21.38
C ASN A 78 15.98 -1.94 21.59
N SER A 79 14.81 -2.16 22.24
CA SER A 79 14.25 -3.50 22.35
C SER A 79 13.92 -4.06 20.96
N ILE A 80 14.30 -5.32 20.72
CA ILE A 80 13.93 -6.06 19.50
C ILE A 80 12.41 -6.27 19.36
N ASN A 81 11.66 -6.04 20.45
CA ASN A 81 10.21 -6.19 20.49
C ASN A 81 9.48 -4.83 20.62
N SER A 82 10.18 -3.70 20.43
CA SER A 82 9.50 -2.41 20.32
C SER A 82 8.58 -2.39 19.10
N PRO A 83 7.45 -1.66 19.14
CA PRO A 83 6.49 -1.62 18.03
C PRO A 83 7.14 -1.32 16.67
N ARG A 84 8.06 -0.35 16.65
CA ARG A 84 8.82 0.03 15.45
C ARG A 84 9.71 -1.09 14.94
N ASN A 85 10.50 -1.72 15.82
CA ASN A 85 11.41 -2.80 15.41
C ASN A 85 10.65 -4.05 14.94
N LEU A 86 9.53 -4.38 15.58
CA LEU A 86 8.63 -5.44 15.12
C LEU A 86 8.02 -5.12 13.74
N ALA A 87 7.65 -3.86 13.49
CA ALA A 87 7.10 -3.45 12.21
C ALA A 87 8.14 -3.50 11.08
N LEU A 88 9.38 -3.07 11.36
CA LEU A 88 10.51 -3.21 10.44
C LEU A 88 10.78 -4.68 10.10
N GLU A 89 10.86 -5.54 11.12
CA GLU A 89 11.06 -6.98 10.94
C GLU A 89 9.91 -7.62 10.15
N ALA A 90 8.65 -7.32 10.49
CA ALA A 90 7.49 -7.88 9.78
C ALA A 90 7.45 -7.46 8.31
N THR A 91 7.81 -6.21 8.01
CA THR A 91 7.88 -5.68 6.65
C THR A 91 8.99 -6.37 5.85
N PHE A 92 10.18 -6.53 6.45
CA PHE A 92 11.28 -7.28 5.86
C PHE A 92 10.91 -8.75 5.57
N ILE A 93 10.29 -9.43 6.54
CA ILE A 93 9.77 -10.79 6.36
C ILE A 93 8.78 -10.84 5.20
N ASN A 94 7.86 -9.88 5.12
CA ASN A 94 6.83 -9.86 4.09
C ASN A 94 7.41 -9.64 2.69
N HIS A 95 8.41 -8.76 2.55
CA HIS A 95 9.14 -8.56 1.29
C HIS A 95 9.89 -9.82 0.86
N ASN A 96 10.60 -10.47 1.78
CA ASN A 96 11.36 -11.67 1.45
C ASN A 96 10.43 -12.83 1.07
N PHE A 97 9.40 -13.06 1.86
CA PHE A 97 8.47 -14.17 1.64
C PHE A 97 7.72 -14.03 0.31
N SER A 98 7.28 -12.82 -0.06
CA SER A 98 6.53 -12.59 -1.31
C SER A 98 7.32 -13.01 -2.54
N GLN A 99 8.65 -12.89 -2.51
CA GLN A 99 9.54 -13.28 -3.59
C GLN A 99 10.03 -14.72 -3.45
N GLN A 100 10.35 -15.18 -2.23
CA GLN A 100 10.92 -16.50 -1.98
C GLN A 100 10.00 -17.66 -2.39
N VAL A 101 8.67 -17.45 -2.34
CA VAL A 101 7.69 -18.48 -2.72
C VAL A 101 7.41 -18.58 -4.23
N LEU A 102 8.06 -17.73 -5.03
CA LEU A 102 7.92 -17.72 -6.48
C LEU A 102 8.98 -18.59 -7.14
N ARG A 103 8.71 -19.02 -8.38
CA ARG A 103 9.69 -19.73 -9.20
C ARG A 103 10.60 -18.72 -9.89
N MET A 104 11.69 -18.36 -9.23
CA MET A 104 12.69 -17.45 -9.79
C MET A 104 13.42 -18.11 -10.96
N GLY A 105 13.48 -17.42 -12.10
CA GLY A 105 14.13 -17.90 -13.33
C GLY A 105 13.21 -18.57 -14.35
N ASP A 106 11.96 -18.85 -13.98
CA ASP A 106 10.93 -19.28 -14.94
C ASP A 106 10.36 -18.08 -15.72
N GLU A 107 9.62 -18.36 -16.81
CA GLU A 107 8.94 -17.33 -17.59
C GLU A 107 7.92 -16.56 -16.73
N LYS A 108 8.08 -15.23 -16.68
CA LYS A 108 7.18 -14.33 -15.96
C LYS A 108 5.93 -14.08 -16.79
N TYR A 109 4.76 -14.09 -16.15
CA TYR A 109 3.56 -13.59 -16.79
C TYR A 109 3.65 -12.07 -16.97
N SER A 110 3.61 -11.62 -18.22
CA SER A 110 3.75 -10.21 -18.57
C SER A 110 2.39 -9.60 -18.94
N PHE A 111 2.12 -8.41 -18.40
CA PHE A 111 0.99 -7.59 -18.83
C PHE A 111 1.31 -6.89 -20.16
N GLU A 112 0.29 -6.29 -20.78
CA GLU A 112 0.44 -5.52 -22.02
C GLU A 112 1.42 -4.34 -21.90
N LYS A 113 1.50 -3.74 -20.71
CA LYS A 113 2.40 -2.62 -20.40
C LYS A 113 3.43 -3.03 -19.36
N SER A 114 4.66 -2.56 -19.54
CA SER A 114 5.74 -2.71 -18.57
C SER A 114 5.44 -1.97 -17.27
N ASN A 115 6.21 -2.31 -16.22
CA ASN A 115 6.18 -1.59 -14.95
C ASN A 115 6.53 -0.11 -15.16
N PRO A 116 5.67 0.84 -14.76
CA PRO A 116 5.87 2.27 -15.01
C PRO A 116 6.91 2.93 -14.10
N PHE A 117 7.43 2.22 -13.10
CA PHE A 117 8.37 2.75 -12.10
C PHE A 117 9.82 2.32 -12.35
N VAL A 118 10.08 1.71 -13.51
CA VAL A 118 11.35 1.08 -13.82
C VAL A 118 11.88 1.71 -15.11
N GLN A 119 13.12 2.16 -15.07
CA GLN A 119 13.86 2.56 -16.26
C GLN A 119 14.44 1.32 -16.96
N ASN A 120 14.53 1.36 -18.29
CA ASN A 120 14.73 0.17 -19.14
C ASN A 120 15.96 -0.70 -18.82
N ASP A 121 16.92 -0.21 -18.03
CA ASP A 121 18.18 -0.90 -17.71
C ASP A 121 18.17 -1.70 -16.38
N GLU A 122 17.11 -1.61 -15.58
CA GLU A 122 17.05 -2.23 -14.22
C GLU A 122 16.20 -3.51 -14.12
N VAL A 123 15.85 -4.13 -15.25
CA VAL A 123 14.82 -5.18 -15.33
C VAL A 123 15.13 -6.44 -14.48
N SER A 124 16.41 -6.72 -14.20
CA SER A 124 16.84 -7.95 -13.54
C SER A 124 16.62 -8.00 -12.01
N ASN A 125 16.49 -6.85 -11.34
CA ASN A 125 16.43 -6.77 -9.87
C ASN A 125 15.05 -6.37 -9.31
N ILE A 126 14.01 -6.34 -10.14
CA ILE A 126 12.68 -5.90 -9.72
C ILE A 126 11.89 -7.05 -9.13
N ALA A 127 11.25 -6.80 -7.98
CA ALA A 127 10.29 -7.72 -7.38
C ALA A 127 9.16 -8.07 -8.35
N SER A 128 8.65 -9.30 -8.28
CA SER A 128 7.43 -9.68 -8.99
C SER A 128 6.26 -8.87 -8.46
N VAL A 129 5.72 -7.99 -9.30
CA VAL A 129 4.52 -7.20 -9.02
C VAL A 129 3.83 -6.83 -10.33
N GLY A 130 2.51 -6.95 -10.37
CA GLY A 130 1.66 -6.49 -11.45
C GLY A 130 0.73 -5.39 -10.99
N TYR A 131 0.76 -4.24 -11.66
CA TYR A 131 -0.12 -3.10 -11.35
C TYR A 131 -1.37 -3.12 -12.23
N ARG A 132 -2.54 -2.96 -11.60
CA ARG A 132 -3.84 -2.87 -12.27
C ARG A 132 -4.55 -1.58 -11.86
N TYR A 133 -4.73 -0.67 -12.80
CA TYR A 133 -5.48 0.57 -12.59
C TYR A 133 -6.96 0.30 -12.84
N ARG A 134 -7.80 0.44 -11.80
CA ARG A 134 -9.23 0.14 -11.87
C ARG A 134 -10.06 1.39 -11.64
N LYS A 135 -11.16 1.50 -12.40
CA LYS A 135 -12.18 2.53 -12.20
C LYS A 135 -13.37 1.98 -11.44
N PHE A 136 -13.81 2.69 -10.42
CA PHE A 136 -15.02 2.43 -9.64
C PHE A 136 -15.97 3.63 -9.73
N ILE A 137 -17.25 3.37 -9.99
CA ILE A 137 -18.29 4.41 -10.02
C ILE A 137 -18.99 4.38 -8.66
N LEU A 138 -18.83 5.45 -7.88
CA LEU A 138 -19.34 5.51 -6.50
C LEU A 138 -20.65 6.30 -6.38
N GLY A 139 -21.20 6.80 -7.49
CA GLY A 139 -22.42 7.62 -7.56
C GLY A 139 -22.16 9.12 -7.29
N ASN A 140 -23.16 9.98 -7.52
CA ASN A 140 -23.05 11.46 -7.49
C ASN A 140 -21.78 11.97 -8.21
N ASP A 141 -21.56 11.48 -9.43
CA ASP A 141 -20.44 11.85 -10.29
C ASP A 141 -19.04 11.60 -9.70
N ILE A 142 -18.92 10.73 -8.68
CA ILE A 142 -17.63 10.27 -8.16
C ILE A 142 -17.13 9.06 -8.95
N GLU A 143 -16.03 9.26 -9.66
CA GLU A 143 -15.26 8.24 -10.37
C GLU A 143 -13.90 8.07 -9.68
N LEU A 144 -13.75 6.95 -8.96
CA LEU A 144 -12.50 6.59 -8.30
C LEU A 144 -11.60 5.79 -9.24
N ILE A 145 -10.36 6.24 -9.39
CA ILE A 145 -9.27 5.50 -10.01
C ILE A 145 -8.33 5.00 -8.91
N CYS A 146 -8.12 3.68 -8.87
CA CYS A 146 -7.27 3.03 -7.90
C CYS A 146 -6.16 2.25 -8.60
N ARG A 147 -4.89 2.49 -8.25
CA ARG A 147 -3.81 1.54 -8.55
C ARG A 147 -3.88 0.38 -7.57
N CYS A 148 -4.08 -0.82 -8.09
CA CYS A 148 -4.11 -2.06 -7.32
C CYS A 148 -2.94 -2.96 -7.71
N GLU A 149 -2.60 -3.92 -6.85
CA GLU A 149 -1.44 -4.78 -7.05
C GLU A 149 -1.76 -6.28 -7.00
N HIS A 150 -1.07 -7.06 -7.82
CA HIS A 150 -0.99 -8.52 -7.74
C HIS A 150 0.47 -8.93 -7.54
N ASP A 151 0.72 -9.85 -6.61
CA ASP A 151 2.08 -10.29 -6.26
C ASP A 151 2.54 -11.46 -7.17
N ALA A 152 1.61 -12.31 -7.60
CA ALA A 152 1.91 -13.50 -8.39
C ALA A 152 0.75 -13.97 -9.26
N VAL A 153 1.04 -14.96 -10.10
CA VAL A 153 0.03 -15.75 -10.84
C VAL A 153 0.18 -17.24 -10.56
N LEU A 154 -0.90 -17.99 -10.75
CA LEU A 154 -0.90 -19.44 -10.71
C LEU A 154 -1.75 -19.97 -11.86
N MET A 155 -1.23 -20.97 -12.57
CA MET A 155 -2.03 -21.72 -13.54
C MET A 155 -2.84 -22.79 -12.80
N GLY A 156 -4.16 -22.70 -12.86
CA GLY A 156 -5.07 -23.70 -12.32
C GLY A 156 -5.00 -25.03 -13.08
N PRO A 157 -5.58 -26.11 -12.55
CA PRO A 157 -5.54 -27.45 -13.18
C PRO A 157 -6.13 -27.49 -14.59
N ASN A 158 -7.07 -26.58 -14.89
CA ASN A 158 -7.75 -26.47 -16.18
C ASN A 158 -7.07 -25.48 -17.14
N GLY A 159 -5.89 -24.94 -16.79
CA GLY A 159 -5.20 -23.90 -17.56
C GLY A 159 -5.73 -22.49 -17.33
N GLU A 160 -6.61 -22.28 -16.34
CA GLU A 160 -7.07 -20.94 -15.97
C GLU A 160 -5.97 -20.16 -15.24
N LEU A 161 -5.75 -18.90 -15.62
CA LEU A 161 -4.81 -18.03 -14.94
C LEU A 161 -5.49 -17.41 -13.72
N GLN A 162 -4.89 -17.58 -12.54
CA GLN A 162 -5.35 -16.98 -11.29
C GLN A 162 -4.36 -15.94 -10.80
N PHE A 163 -4.84 -14.74 -10.46
CA PHE A 163 -4.04 -13.69 -9.84
C PHE A 163 -4.05 -13.82 -8.31
N ILE A 164 -2.88 -13.63 -7.70
CA ILE A 164 -2.66 -13.92 -6.29
C ILE A 164 -2.04 -12.71 -5.61
N ASN A 165 -2.56 -12.36 -4.43
CA ASN A 165 -1.80 -11.57 -3.46
C ASN A 165 -1.14 -12.46 -2.42
N ILE A 166 0.10 -12.15 -2.09
CA ILE A 166 0.92 -12.89 -1.13
C ILE A 166 1.25 -11.96 0.02
N LYS A 167 0.85 -12.36 1.23
CA LYS A 167 1.10 -11.63 2.48
C LYS A 167 1.61 -12.59 3.54
N THR A 168 2.21 -12.06 4.60
CA THR A 168 2.94 -12.88 5.58
C THR A 168 2.56 -12.54 7.00
N LEU A 169 2.06 -13.53 7.72
CA LEU A 169 1.90 -13.47 9.18
C LEU A 169 3.23 -13.86 9.84
N ASN A 170 3.61 -13.11 10.86
CA ASN A 170 4.87 -13.31 11.58
C ASN A 170 4.65 -13.59 13.08
N GLU A 171 5.24 -14.68 13.59
CA GLU A 171 5.29 -15.02 15.01
C GLU A 171 6.63 -14.59 15.61
N TRP A 172 6.59 -13.70 16.60
CA TRP A 172 7.78 -13.13 17.25
C TRP A 172 8.01 -13.69 18.66
N ASP A 173 6.96 -13.83 19.46
CA ASP A 173 6.95 -14.55 20.75
C ASP A 173 5.56 -15.16 21.02
N SER A 174 5.45 -16.48 20.99
CA SER A 174 4.18 -17.19 21.13
C SER A 174 3.54 -17.12 22.52
N ARG A 175 4.26 -16.61 23.52
CA ARG A 175 3.74 -16.45 24.89
C ARG A 175 3.04 -15.10 25.09
N TYR A 176 3.24 -14.17 24.16
CA TYR A 176 2.76 -12.80 24.29
C TYR A 176 1.27 -12.68 23.95
N SER A 177 0.53 -11.87 24.72
CA SER A 177 -0.91 -11.54 24.53
C SER A 177 -1.81 -12.71 24.12
N GLY A 178 -1.70 -13.85 24.80
CA GLY A 178 -2.52 -15.02 24.50
C GLY A 178 -2.18 -15.69 23.17
N GLY A 179 -0.93 -15.52 22.72
CA GLY A 179 -0.35 -16.19 21.57
C GLY A 179 -0.45 -17.71 21.68
N VAL A 180 -0.30 -18.34 20.52
CA VAL A 180 -0.38 -19.79 20.35
C VAL A 180 0.92 -20.21 19.65
N ASP A 181 1.62 -21.21 20.17
CA ASP A 181 2.85 -21.70 19.53
C ASP A 181 2.53 -22.35 18.18
N TRP A 182 2.93 -21.70 17.09
CA TRP A 182 2.60 -22.13 15.74
C TRP A 182 3.21 -23.48 15.40
N ARG A 183 4.42 -23.80 15.90
CA ARG A 183 5.11 -25.06 15.62
C ARG A 183 4.33 -26.28 16.09
N SER A 184 3.65 -26.18 17.22
CA SER A 184 2.82 -27.28 17.74
C SER A 184 1.38 -27.27 17.24
N ARG A 185 0.90 -26.15 16.68
CA ARG A 185 -0.54 -25.90 16.47
C ARG A 185 -0.95 -25.71 15.02
N LEU A 186 -0.04 -25.36 14.11
CA LEU A 186 -0.36 -25.16 12.69
C LEU A 186 -0.80 -26.44 11.98
N ASP A 187 -0.40 -27.63 12.42
CA ASP A 187 -0.85 -28.86 11.76
C ASP A 187 -2.24 -29.30 12.24
N ASN A 188 -2.49 -29.18 13.54
CA ASN A 188 -3.70 -29.73 14.17
C ASN A 188 -4.80 -28.71 14.46
N GLN A 189 -4.46 -27.42 14.57
CA GLN A 189 -5.34 -26.35 15.07
C GLN A 189 -5.18 -25.04 14.30
N ARG A 190 -5.11 -25.10 12.96
CA ARG A 190 -4.99 -23.91 12.07
C ARG A 190 -6.01 -22.82 12.38
N GLY A 191 -7.26 -23.21 12.62
CA GLY A 191 -8.33 -22.26 12.95
C GLY A 191 -8.05 -21.47 14.24
N ALA A 192 -7.41 -22.08 15.25
CA ALA A 192 -7.06 -21.41 16.49
C ALA A 192 -5.90 -20.42 16.31
N VAL A 193 -4.89 -20.80 15.52
CA VAL A 193 -3.79 -19.90 15.13
C VAL A 193 -4.35 -18.69 14.40
N LEU A 194 -5.15 -18.92 13.36
CA LEU A 194 -5.76 -17.84 12.59
C LEU A 194 -6.67 -16.95 13.46
N ALA A 195 -7.51 -17.52 14.33
CA ALA A 195 -8.36 -16.73 15.22
C ALA A 195 -7.55 -15.81 16.16
N THR A 196 -6.39 -16.28 16.63
CA THR A 196 -5.47 -15.48 17.46
C THR A 196 -4.88 -14.33 16.64
N GLU A 197 -4.46 -14.60 15.41
CA GLU A 197 -3.95 -13.57 14.50
C GLU A 197 -5.02 -12.56 14.09
N LEU A 198 -6.25 -13.00 13.85
CA LEU A 198 -7.38 -12.10 13.57
C LEU A 198 -7.68 -11.17 14.73
N LYS A 199 -7.53 -11.65 15.97
CA LYS A 199 -7.69 -10.81 17.17
C LYS A 199 -6.54 -9.81 17.29
N ASN A 200 -5.30 -10.26 17.15
CA ASN A 200 -4.11 -9.44 17.46
C ASN A 200 -3.70 -8.51 16.32
N ASN A 201 -4.04 -8.82 15.07
CA ASN A 201 -3.61 -8.12 13.87
C ASN A 201 -4.80 -7.68 12.98
N SER A 202 -5.97 -7.41 13.59
CA SER A 202 -7.25 -7.19 12.88
C SER A 202 -7.16 -6.11 11.79
N CYS A 203 -6.51 -4.97 12.07
CA CYS A 203 -6.36 -3.89 11.08
C CYS A 203 -5.48 -4.33 9.90
N LYS A 204 -4.32 -4.95 10.16
CA LYS A 204 -3.39 -5.43 9.12
C LYS A 204 -4.06 -6.44 8.18
N LEU A 205 -4.74 -7.45 8.74
CA LEU A 205 -5.45 -8.46 7.96
C LEU A 205 -6.63 -7.87 7.17
N ALA A 206 -7.37 -6.92 7.74
CA ALA A 206 -8.44 -6.23 7.02
C ALA A 206 -7.88 -5.43 5.84
N LYS A 207 -6.80 -4.66 6.02
CA LYS A 207 -6.17 -3.88 4.94
C LYS A 207 -5.73 -4.78 3.78
N TRP A 208 -5.03 -5.88 4.07
CA TRP A 208 -4.62 -6.83 3.03
C TRP A 208 -5.81 -7.43 2.27
N THR A 209 -6.89 -7.76 2.98
CA THR A 209 -8.09 -8.32 2.37
C THR A 209 -8.77 -7.30 1.46
N VAL A 210 -8.86 -6.03 1.88
CA VAL A 210 -9.38 -4.94 1.06
C VAL A 210 -8.53 -4.75 -0.20
N CYS A 211 -7.20 -4.69 -0.08
CA CYS A 211 -6.31 -4.58 -1.26
C CYS A 211 -6.58 -5.72 -2.26
N SER A 212 -6.69 -6.97 -1.80
CA SER A 212 -6.99 -8.10 -2.69
C SER A 212 -8.36 -8.04 -3.35
N LEU A 213 -9.38 -7.55 -2.64
CA LEU A 213 -10.71 -7.33 -3.19
C LEU A 213 -10.72 -6.19 -4.22
N LEU A 214 -10.02 -5.09 -3.92
CA LEU A 214 -9.85 -3.96 -4.83
C LEU A 214 -9.06 -4.36 -6.08
N ALA A 215 -8.03 -5.18 -5.96
CA ALA A 215 -7.29 -5.72 -7.11
C ALA A 215 -8.12 -6.70 -7.95
N GLY A 216 -9.08 -7.38 -7.32
CA GLY A 216 -9.83 -8.47 -7.94
C GLY A 216 -8.95 -9.72 -8.07
N SER A 217 -8.14 -9.99 -7.05
CA SER A 217 -7.32 -11.20 -6.97
C SER A 217 -8.21 -12.42 -6.73
N ASP A 218 -7.90 -13.52 -7.39
CA ASP A 218 -8.62 -14.79 -7.23
C ASP A 218 -8.33 -15.43 -5.88
N GLN A 219 -7.09 -15.28 -5.41
CA GLN A 219 -6.64 -15.82 -4.13
C GLN A 219 -5.81 -14.79 -3.35
N ILE A 220 -5.94 -14.84 -2.03
CA ILE A 220 -4.96 -14.28 -1.10
C ILE A 220 -4.26 -15.45 -0.39
N LYS A 221 -2.93 -15.43 -0.39
CA LYS A 221 -2.08 -16.44 0.23
C LYS A 221 -1.33 -15.85 1.42
N PHE A 222 -1.39 -16.55 2.54
CA PHE A 222 -0.67 -16.21 3.76
C PHE A 222 0.49 -17.18 3.99
N GLY A 223 1.68 -16.64 4.19
CA GLY A 223 2.81 -17.34 4.81
C GLY A 223 2.74 -17.25 6.32
N TYR A 224 3.06 -18.34 7.01
CA TYR A 224 3.29 -18.36 8.46
C TYR A 224 4.78 -18.46 8.71
N VAL A 225 5.39 -17.34 9.11
CA VAL A 225 6.82 -17.24 9.37
C VAL A 225 7.06 -16.99 10.85
N SER A 226 7.98 -17.73 11.46
CA SER A 226 8.32 -17.60 12.88
C SER A 226 9.81 -17.36 13.05
N ARG A 227 10.21 -16.57 14.06
CA ARG A 227 11.62 -16.51 14.48
C ARG A 227 12.11 -17.91 14.84
N VAL A 228 13.36 -18.26 14.53
CA VAL A 228 13.94 -19.55 14.95
C VAL A 228 14.06 -19.62 16.46
N HIS A 229 14.48 -18.52 17.09
CA HIS A 229 14.50 -18.35 18.53
C HIS A 229 13.88 -17.00 18.88
N HIS A 230 12.97 -16.93 19.86
CA HIS A 230 12.18 -15.72 20.13
C HIS A 230 13.01 -14.47 20.51
N ARG A 231 14.27 -14.67 20.93
CA ARG A 231 15.23 -13.58 21.24
C ARG A 231 16.15 -13.19 20.07
N ASP A 232 16.02 -13.83 18.92
CA ASP A 232 16.87 -13.62 17.76
C ASP A 232 16.03 -13.21 16.54
N THR A 233 16.19 -11.97 16.10
CA THR A 233 15.50 -11.39 14.93
C THR A 233 16.23 -11.65 13.63
N SER A 234 17.41 -12.28 13.64
CA SER A 234 18.22 -12.45 12.43
C SER A 234 17.87 -13.70 11.63
N LYS A 235 17.05 -14.60 12.18
CA LYS A 235 16.74 -15.91 11.58
C LYS A 235 15.27 -16.24 11.71
N HIS A 236 14.65 -16.51 10.57
CA HIS A 236 13.24 -16.89 10.46
C HIS A 236 13.08 -18.22 9.75
N VAL A 237 11.96 -18.89 9.99
CA VAL A 237 11.58 -20.14 9.34
C VAL A 237 10.13 -20.08 8.88
N ILE A 238 9.89 -20.55 7.66
CA ILE A 238 8.54 -20.73 7.11
C ILE A 238 7.97 -22.02 7.69
N LEU A 239 6.87 -21.91 8.43
CA LEU A 239 6.18 -23.06 9.03
C LEU A 239 5.08 -23.62 8.12
N GLY A 240 4.52 -22.79 7.24
CA GLY A 240 3.52 -23.23 6.29
C GLY A 240 2.88 -22.09 5.53
N THR A 241 1.95 -22.44 4.65
CA THR A 241 1.17 -21.49 3.86
C THR A 241 -0.30 -21.84 3.90
N GLN A 242 -1.16 -20.84 3.80
CA GLN A 242 -2.60 -21.03 3.65
C GLN A 242 -3.14 -20.12 2.54
N GLN A 243 -4.18 -20.56 1.86
CA GLN A 243 -4.80 -19.82 0.77
C GLN A 243 -6.29 -19.65 1.03
N PHE A 244 -6.82 -18.51 0.59
CA PHE A 244 -8.24 -18.18 0.69
C PHE A 244 -8.69 -17.41 -0.55
N LYS A 245 -9.96 -17.54 -0.91
CA LYS A 245 -10.61 -16.52 -1.75
C LYS A 245 -10.79 -15.24 -0.92
N PRO A 246 -10.45 -14.04 -1.44
CA PRO A 246 -10.57 -12.80 -0.67
C PRO A 246 -11.98 -12.53 -0.14
N THR A 247 -13.02 -12.89 -0.90
CA THR A 247 -14.43 -12.74 -0.48
C THR A 247 -14.81 -13.65 0.69
N GLU A 248 -14.35 -14.90 0.68
CA GLU A 248 -14.56 -15.84 1.78
C GLU A 248 -13.79 -15.40 3.03
N PHE A 249 -12.56 -14.93 2.86
CA PHE A 249 -11.75 -14.43 3.96
C PHE A 249 -12.34 -13.15 4.57
N ALA A 250 -12.84 -12.22 3.77
CA ALA A 250 -13.54 -11.03 4.25
C ALA A 250 -14.71 -11.38 5.19
N ASN A 251 -15.51 -12.39 4.83
CA ASN A 251 -16.58 -12.89 5.68
C ASN A 251 -16.04 -13.51 6.99
N GLN A 252 -14.96 -14.28 6.94
CA GLN A 252 -14.34 -14.88 8.13
C GLN A 252 -13.83 -13.83 9.13
N ILE A 253 -13.33 -12.69 8.63
CA ILE A 253 -12.79 -11.61 9.46
C ILE A 253 -13.84 -10.53 9.80
N ASN A 254 -15.11 -10.79 9.48
CA ASN A 254 -16.24 -9.87 9.65
C ASN A 254 -16.00 -8.50 8.97
N LEU A 255 -15.37 -8.49 7.79
CA LEU A 255 -15.14 -7.31 6.97
C LEU A 255 -16.28 -7.16 5.96
N ASN A 256 -17.12 -6.15 6.17
CA ASN A 256 -18.19 -5.80 5.24
C ASN A 256 -17.71 -4.72 4.25
N MET A 257 -17.64 -5.06 2.96
CA MET A 257 -17.23 -4.12 1.92
C MET A 257 -18.23 -2.98 1.69
N GLU A 258 -19.53 -3.18 1.95
CA GLU A 258 -20.51 -2.08 1.88
C GLU A 258 -20.21 -1.01 2.92
N ASN A 259 -19.83 -1.43 4.14
CA ASN A 259 -19.39 -0.51 5.18
C ASN A 259 -18.08 0.19 4.80
N ALA A 260 -17.11 -0.56 4.28
CA ALA A 260 -15.83 -0.01 3.79
C ALA A 260 -16.03 1.07 2.72
N TRP A 261 -16.87 0.80 1.71
CA TRP A 261 -17.25 1.77 0.69
C TRP A 261 -18.00 2.96 1.26
N GLY A 262 -18.90 2.75 2.23
CA GLY A 262 -19.63 3.83 2.91
C GLY A 262 -18.72 4.78 3.67
N VAL A 263 -17.71 4.24 4.38
CA VAL A 263 -16.68 5.02 5.08
C VAL A 263 -15.87 5.84 4.08
N LEU A 264 -15.34 5.21 3.03
CA LEU A 264 -14.58 5.92 1.99
C LEU A 264 -15.42 7.03 1.35
N ARG A 265 -16.69 6.73 1.04
CA ARG A 265 -17.60 7.69 0.42
C ARG A 265 -17.85 8.91 1.31
N CYS A 266 -18.04 8.70 2.60
CA CYS A 266 -18.21 9.79 3.57
C CYS A 266 -16.99 10.73 3.59
N ILE A 267 -15.78 10.16 3.54
CA ILE A 267 -14.53 10.93 3.51
C ILE A 267 -14.42 11.72 2.19
N VAL A 268 -14.61 11.06 1.04
CA VAL A 268 -14.56 11.70 -0.28
C VAL A 268 -15.58 12.84 -0.39
N ASP A 269 -16.82 12.63 0.03
CA ASP A 269 -17.86 13.66 0.00
C ASP A 269 -17.54 14.86 0.91
N THR A 270 -16.83 14.61 2.01
CA THR A 270 -16.37 15.67 2.90
C THR A 270 -15.28 16.48 2.22
N CYS A 271 -14.25 15.84 1.68
CA CYS A 271 -13.16 16.50 0.96
C CYS A 271 -13.62 17.25 -0.30
N MET A 272 -14.59 16.70 -1.04
CA MET A 272 -15.20 17.36 -2.22
C MET A 272 -15.97 18.64 -1.86
N LYS A 273 -16.34 18.87 -0.60
CA LYS A 273 -16.98 20.12 -0.15
C LYS A 273 -15.96 21.19 0.26
N LEU A 274 -14.69 20.86 0.42
CA LEU A 274 -13.74 21.69 1.15
C LEU A 274 -13.16 22.98 0.55
N LYS A 275 -13.18 23.37 -0.72
CA LYS A 275 -12.20 24.33 -1.34
C LYS A 275 -10.89 23.64 -1.71
N GLU A 276 -10.26 24.16 -2.74
CA GLU A 276 -8.96 23.70 -3.24
C GLU A 276 -7.86 24.02 -2.23
N GLY A 277 -6.84 23.16 -2.19
CA GLY A 277 -5.74 23.22 -1.20
C GLY A 277 -5.29 21.82 -0.75
N LYS A 278 -4.30 21.78 0.14
CA LYS A 278 -3.81 20.56 0.80
C LYS A 278 -4.47 20.35 2.17
N TYR A 279 -4.74 19.09 2.47
CA TYR A 279 -5.37 18.66 3.72
C TYR A 279 -4.65 17.43 4.29
N LEU A 280 -4.78 17.22 5.61
CA LEU A 280 -4.27 16.05 6.30
C LEU A 280 -5.41 15.31 7.01
N ILE A 281 -5.67 14.07 6.61
CA ILE A 281 -6.53 13.14 7.37
C ILE A 281 -5.63 12.43 8.37
N MET A 282 -5.93 12.53 9.66
CA MET A 282 -5.15 11.89 10.72
C MET A 282 -6.04 11.13 11.69
N LYS A 283 -5.64 9.90 12.01
CA LYS A 283 -6.21 9.10 13.11
C LYS A 283 -5.53 9.50 14.42
N ASP A 284 -6.33 9.91 15.41
CA ASP A 284 -5.81 10.29 16.73
C ASP A 284 -5.15 9.07 17.42
N PRO A 285 -3.94 9.19 17.99
CA PRO A 285 -3.23 8.08 18.63
C PRO A 285 -3.92 7.56 19.90
N ASN A 286 -4.67 8.42 20.59
CA ASN A 286 -5.25 8.11 21.91
C ASN A 286 -6.77 7.96 21.87
N LYS A 287 -7.42 8.57 20.88
CA LYS A 287 -8.88 8.57 20.74
C LYS A 287 -9.32 7.84 19.47
N PRO A 288 -10.46 7.15 19.49
CA PRO A 288 -11.02 6.49 18.30
C PRO A 288 -11.71 7.52 17.39
N VAL A 289 -10.98 8.55 16.96
CA VAL A 289 -11.50 9.63 16.10
C VAL A 289 -10.48 9.93 15.00
N MET A 290 -11.00 10.31 13.83
CA MET A 290 -10.20 10.87 12.75
C MET A 290 -10.55 12.34 12.57
N ARG A 291 -9.56 13.14 12.20
CA ARG A 291 -9.72 14.57 11.91
C ARG A 291 -9.16 14.89 10.54
N ILE A 292 -9.75 15.89 9.90
CA ILE A 292 -9.25 16.48 8.66
C ILE A 292 -8.75 17.87 9.03
N TYR A 293 -7.47 18.12 8.77
CA TYR A 293 -6.83 19.41 8.97
C TYR A 293 -6.65 20.10 7.62
N ASP A 294 -6.92 21.39 7.58
CA ASP A 294 -6.51 22.30 6.52
C ASP A 294 -5.06 22.72 6.83
N ILE A 295 -4.16 22.52 5.89
CA ILE A 295 -2.73 22.75 6.07
C ILE A 295 -2.20 23.68 4.97
N PRO A 296 -1.19 24.51 5.26
CA PRO A 296 -0.49 25.28 4.23
C PRO A 296 0.03 24.38 3.10
N ASP A 297 0.02 24.87 1.86
CA ASP A 297 0.43 24.09 0.70
C ASP A 297 1.92 23.68 0.77
N ASP A 298 2.76 24.48 1.42
CA ASP A 298 4.20 24.25 1.63
C ASP A 298 4.54 23.29 2.79
N THR A 299 3.56 22.79 3.54
CA THR A 299 3.80 22.01 4.78
C THR A 299 4.68 20.76 4.60
N PHE A 300 4.66 20.15 3.41
CA PHE A 300 5.37 18.91 3.09
C PHE A 300 6.24 19.02 1.85
N GLU A 301 6.48 20.24 1.36
CA GLU A 301 7.45 20.49 0.30
C GLU A 301 8.84 20.57 0.95
N SER A 302 9.80 19.82 0.42
CA SER A 302 11.20 19.95 0.82
C SER A 302 11.80 21.18 0.17
N GLU A 303 12.63 21.94 0.89
CA GLU A 303 13.41 23.09 0.36
C GLU A 303 14.37 22.72 -0.79
N ASP A 304 14.44 21.44 -1.18
CA ASP A 304 15.30 20.89 -2.23
C ASP A 304 14.59 20.77 -3.61
N ASP A 305 13.30 21.10 -3.73
CA ASP A 305 12.55 21.05 -5.01
C ASP A 305 12.65 22.35 -5.84
N ASP A 306 13.42 23.35 -5.39
CA ASP A 306 13.56 24.68 -6.03
C ASP A 306 14.75 24.78 -7.04
N ASP A 307 15.47 23.70 -7.34
CA ASP A 307 16.71 23.75 -8.15
C ASP A 307 16.56 23.35 -9.65
N ASP A 308 15.33 23.26 -10.19
CA ASP A 308 15.09 22.81 -11.59
C ASP A 308 14.38 23.85 -12.51
N GLU A 309 14.33 25.12 -12.14
CA GLU A 309 13.91 26.20 -13.06
C GLU A 309 14.87 27.39 -12.99
N ASP A 310 15.92 27.39 -13.81
CA ASP A 310 16.48 28.57 -14.49
C ASP A 310 17.70 28.16 -15.35
N ASP A 311 17.49 27.91 -16.63
CA ASP A 311 18.49 28.04 -17.71
C ASP A 311 17.73 28.26 -19.04
N GLU A 312 16.91 29.32 -19.10
CA GLU A 312 16.59 30.01 -20.36
C GLU A 312 17.52 31.23 -20.46
N ASP A 313 18.75 31.03 -20.91
CA ASP A 313 19.58 32.14 -21.42
C ASP A 313 19.34 32.26 -22.93
N ASP A 314 18.56 33.29 -23.26
CA ASP A 314 18.41 33.93 -24.56
C ASP A 314 19.80 34.33 -25.13
N GLU A 315 20.22 33.69 -26.22
CA GLU A 315 21.21 34.27 -27.14
C GLU A 315 20.51 34.74 -28.43
N ASP A 316 19.92 35.92 -28.37
CA ASP A 316 19.71 36.78 -29.53
C ASP A 316 20.56 38.05 -29.33
N ASP A 317 21.71 38.12 -30.00
CA ASP A 317 22.36 39.40 -30.29
C ASP A 317 22.75 39.46 -31.76
N GLU A 318 22.25 40.52 -32.37
CA GLU A 318 22.29 40.88 -33.78
C GLU A 318 23.72 41.15 -34.27
N GLU A 319 24.09 40.64 -35.46
CA GLU A 319 25.02 41.37 -36.34
C GLU A 319 24.37 41.68 -37.69
N SER A 320 24.28 42.99 -37.89
CA SER A 320 23.88 43.79 -39.05
C SER A 320 24.36 43.29 -40.42
N SER A 321 23.46 43.47 -41.38
CA SER A 321 23.63 43.52 -42.83
C SER A 321 24.86 44.29 -43.33
N ASP A 322 25.45 43.80 -44.42
CA ASP A 322 25.89 44.61 -45.56
C ASP A 322 25.69 43.82 -46.87
N ASP A 323 24.83 44.35 -47.74
CA ASP A 323 24.66 43.97 -49.15
C ASP A 323 25.91 44.35 -49.96
N ASP A 324 26.33 43.53 -50.94
CA ASP A 324 26.54 44.03 -52.32
C ASP A 324 26.68 42.90 -53.37
N ASP A 325 26.17 43.23 -54.54
CA ASP A 325 25.92 42.50 -55.77
C ASP A 325 27.14 41.85 -56.48
N GLY A 326 26.84 40.80 -57.26
CA GLY A 326 27.21 40.81 -58.68
C GLY A 326 28.09 39.69 -59.26
N LYS A 327 27.47 38.96 -60.21
CA LYS A 327 28.07 38.22 -61.36
C LYS A 327 28.97 37.01 -60.99
N LYS A 328 28.76 35.82 -61.54
CA LYS A 328 28.57 35.47 -62.95
C LYS A 328 28.20 34.00 -63.09
#